data_AF-A0A9E6CB35-F1
#
_entry.id   AF-A0A9E6CB35-F1
#
_cell.length_a   1.000
_cell.length_b   1.000
_cell.length_c   1.000
_cell.angle_alpha   90.00
_cell.angle_beta   90.00
_cell.angle_gamma   90.00
#
_symmetry.space_group_name_H-M   'P 1'
#
loop_
_entity.id
_entity.type
_entity.pdbx_description
1 polymer ?
#
loop_
_entity_poly.entity_id
_entity_poly.type
_entity_poly.pdbx_seq_one_letter_code
_entity_poly.pdbx_strand_id
1 'polypeptide(L)'
;MKKSDTGEIKRRILSEIKKTEKRIVEYRKLTEPESPDCAVDTVLRAEAQNTGNINKTALKISEEKSKALKYMLSEVGKEDFGLCKRCNAPVPLQRLLAVPQSPFCVKCTSV
;
A
#
# COMPACT_ATOMS: atom_id res chain seq x y z
N MET A 1 8.59 -8.10 24.70
CA MET A 1 9.17 -8.46 23.39
C MET A 1 10.69 -8.56 23.51
N LYS A 2 11.31 -9.66 23.03
CA LYS A 2 12.78 -9.75 22.94
C LYS A 2 13.27 -8.70 21.92
N LYS A 3 14.31 -7.94 22.27
CA LYS A 3 14.87 -6.86 21.44
C LYS A 3 15.29 -7.32 20.02
N SER A 4 15.55 -8.62 19.82
CA SER A 4 15.95 -9.19 18.53
C SER A 4 14.83 -9.23 17.47
N ASP A 5 13.58 -9.48 17.86
CA ASP A 5 12.48 -9.68 16.91
C ASP A 5 12.06 -8.36 16.24
N THR A 6 12.14 -7.26 16.98
CA THR A 6 11.78 -5.92 16.50
C THR A 6 12.69 -5.46 15.36
N GLY A 7 13.97 -5.81 15.40
CA GLY A 7 14.93 -5.45 14.35
C GLY A 7 14.65 -6.16 13.03
N GLU A 8 14.26 -7.44 13.07
CA GLU A 8 13.91 -8.20 11.87
C GLU A 8 12.63 -7.69 11.21
N ILE A 9 11.63 -7.36 12.01
CA ILE A 9 10.37 -6.77 11.54
C ILE A 9 10.64 -5.45 10.81
N LYS A 10 11.46 -4.57 11.39
CA LYS A 10 11.86 -3.30 10.75
C LYS A 10 12.55 -3.54 9.40
N ARG A 11 13.48 -4.49 9.32
CA ARG A 11 14.15 -4.84 8.05
C ARG A 11 13.18 -5.30 6.98
N ARG A 12 12.21 -6.17 7.34
CA ARG A 12 11.17 -6.63 6.40
C ARG A 12 10.32 -5.47 5.90
N ILE A 13 9.84 -4.60 6.79
CA ILE A 13 9.03 -3.43 6.43
C ILE A 13 9.81 -2.51 5.50
N LEU A 14 11.08 -2.21 5.81
CA LEU A 14 11.94 -1.36 4.97
C LEU A 14 12.14 -1.94 3.56
N SER A 15 12.32 -3.26 3.46
CA SER A 15 12.41 -3.94 2.16
C SER A 15 11.13 -3.79 1.35
N GLU A 16 9.96 -3.95 1.99
CA GLU A 16 8.66 -3.79 1.33
C GLU A 16 8.36 -2.33 0.94
N ILE A 17 8.78 -1.36 1.75
CA ILE A 17 8.70 0.08 1.40
C ILE A 17 9.49 0.33 0.11
N LYS A 18 10.75 -0.12 0.03
CA LYS A 18 11.58 0.07 -1.17
C LYS A 18 10.95 -0.55 -2.42
N LYS A 19 10.35 -1.74 -2.30
CA LYS A 19 9.63 -2.39 -3.42
C LYS A 19 8.40 -1.58 -3.83
N THR A 20 7.65 -1.07 -2.86
CA THR A 20 6.45 -0.26 -3.11
C THR A 20 6.81 1.08 -3.76
N GLU A 21 7.86 1.75 -3.30
CA GLU A 21 8.36 2.99 -3.91
C GLU A 21 8.81 2.80 -5.37
N LYS A 22 9.48 1.69 -5.68
CA LYS A 22 9.81 1.35 -7.09
C LYS A 22 8.55 1.22 -7.94
N ARG A 23 7.53 0.51 -7.46
CA ARG A 23 6.24 0.36 -8.16
C ARG A 23 5.53 1.70 -8.37
N ILE A 24 5.55 2.59 -7.37
CA ILE A 24 4.98 3.94 -7.50
C ILE A 24 5.66 4.70 -8.65
N VAL A 25 6.98 4.63 -8.77
CA VAL A 25 7.71 5.27 -9.87
C VAL A 25 7.32 4.68 -11.22
N GLU A 26 7.15 3.36 -11.32
CA GLU A 26 6.68 2.73 -12.56
C GLU A 26 5.24 3.13 -12.91
N TYR A 27 4.31 3.07 -11.95
CA TYR A 27 2.94 3.52 -12.18
C TYR A 27 2.86 4.99 -12.57
N ARG A 28 3.73 5.84 -12.01
CA ARG A 28 3.79 7.27 -12.36
C ARG A 28 4.24 7.48 -13.81
N LYS A 29 5.14 6.66 -14.33
CA LYS A 29 5.52 6.70 -15.77
C LYS A 29 4.38 6.22 -16.66
N LEU A 30 3.63 5.21 -16.21
CA LEU A 30 2.49 4.64 -16.95
C LEU A 30 1.23 5.52 -16.91
N THR A 31 1.14 6.46 -15.96
CA THR A 31 0.03 7.43 -15.88
C THR A 31 0.33 8.75 -16.59
N GLU A 32 1.56 8.94 -17.08
CA GLU A 32 1.91 10.09 -17.90
C GLU A 32 1.14 9.99 -19.22
N PRO A 33 0.37 11.03 -19.62
CA PRO A 33 -0.47 10.96 -20.79
C PRO A 33 0.40 10.81 -22.05
N GLU A 34 0.16 9.74 -22.80
CA GLU A 34 0.66 9.63 -24.16
C GLU A 34 0.06 10.75 -25.03
N SER A 35 0.92 11.38 -25.84
CA SER A 35 0.61 12.57 -26.64
C SER A 35 -0.69 12.45 -27.45
N PRO A 36 -1.43 13.55 -27.67
CA PRO A 36 -2.79 13.53 -28.21
C PRO A 36 -2.89 13.30 -29.73
N ASP A 37 -1.91 12.65 -30.36
CA ASP A 37 -1.78 12.61 -31.83
C ASP A 37 -2.36 11.37 -32.51
N CYS A 38 -3.06 10.49 -31.79
CA CYS A 38 -3.71 9.36 -32.44
C CYS A 38 -5.17 9.71 -32.79
N ALA A 39 -5.52 9.54 -34.06
CA ALA A 39 -6.89 9.41 -34.53
C ALA A 39 -7.49 8.12 -33.95
N VAL A 40 -7.86 8.15 -32.67
CA VAL A 40 -8.38 7.01 -31.93
C VAL A 40 -9.89 6.91 -32.15
N ASP A 41 -10.37 5.76 -32.61
CA ASP A 41 -11.80 5.45 -32.64
C ASP A 41 -12.43 5.66 -31.25
N THR A 42 -13.68 6.10 -31.20
CA THR A 42 -14.42 6.43 -29.96
C THR A 42 -14.38 5.31 -28.91
N VAL A 43 -14.37 4.05 -29.33
CA VAL A 43 -14.27 2.88 -28.43
C VAL A 43 -12.88 2.81 -27.79
N LEU A 44 -11.83 2.94 -28.59
CA LEU A 44 -10.45 2.86 -28.14
C LEU A 44 -10.05 4.09 -27.28
N ARG A 45 -10.67 5.26 -27.51
CA ARG A 45 -10.56 6.42 -26.60
C ARG A 45 -11.12 6.12 -25.21
N ALA A 46 -12.25 5.42 -25.11
CA ALA A 46 -12.84 5.03 -23.83
C ALA A 46 -11.95 4.01 -23.08
N GLU A 47 -11.33 3.06 -23.79
CA GLU A 47 -10.39 2.10 -23.22
C GLU A 47 -9.09 2.75 -22.72
N ALA A 48 -8.53 3.69 -23.49
CA ALA A 48 -7.36 4.47 -23.09
C ALA A 48 -7.65 5.30 -21.83
N GLN A 49 -8.81 5.96 -21.76
CA GLN A 49 -9.24 6.73 -20.59
C GLN A 49 -9.46 5.83 -19.36
N ASN A 50 -10.06 4.65 -19.55
CA ASN A 50 -10.28 3.69 -18.49
C ASN A 50 -8.95 3.16 -17.92
N THR A 51 -8.01 2.77 -18.79
CA THR A 51 -6.68 2.28 -18.39
C THR A 51 -5.90 3.35 -17.62
N GLY A 52 -5.93 4.60 -18.09
CA GLY A 52 -5.31 5.72 -17.39
C GLY A 52 -5.90 5.94 -15.98
N ASN A 53 -7.23 5.85 -15.84
CA ASN A 53 -7.89 5.98 -14.53
C ASN A 53 -7.59 4.80 -13.59
N ILE A 54 -7.52 3.57 -14.11
CA ILE A 54 -7.12 2.39 -13.34
C ILE A 54 -5.68 2.55 -12.82
N ASN A 55 -4.74 2.96 -13.68
CA ASN A 55 -3.35 3.18 -13.31
C ASN A 55 -3.20 4.30 -12.27
N LYS A 56 -3.96 5.41 -12.41
CA LYS A 56 -4.00 6.49 -11.41
C LYS A 56 -4.52 6.01 -10.05
N THR A 57 -5.55 5.16 -10.06
CA THR A 57 -6.09 4.57 -8.83
C THR A 57 -5.08 3.63 -8.18
N ALA A 58 -4.42 2.78 -8.96
CA ALA A 58 -3.36 1.89 -8.49
C ALA A 58 -2.15 2.64 -7.92
N LEU A 59 -1.77 3.76 -8.55
CA LEU A 59 -0.74 4.67 -8.06
C LEU A 59 -1.10 5.20 -6.67
N LYS A 60 -2.31 5.76 -6.53
CA LYS A 60 -2.80 6.32 -5.26
C LYS A 60 -2.82 5.27 -4.14
N ILE A 61 -3.35 4.07 -4.42
CA ILE A 61 -3.36 2.96 -3.45
C ILE A 61 -1.94 2.57 -3.05
N SER A 62 -1.00 2.55 -3.99
CA SER A 62 0.41 2.23 -3.71
C SER A 62 1.09 3.30 -2.85
N GLU A 63 0.80 4.58 -3.09
CA GLU A 63 1.26 5.69 -2.25
C GLU A 63 0.71 5.62 -0.83
N GLU A 64 -0.60 5.38 -0.68
CA GLU A 64 -1.24 5.17 0.61
C GLU A 64 -0.63 3.99 1.36
N LYS A 65 -0.38 2.89 0.65
CA LYS A 65 0.31 1.72 1.20
C LYS A 65 1.72 2.06 1.69
N SER A 66 2.49 2.82 0.92
CA SER A 66 3.85 3.27 1.30
C SER A 66 3.81 4.14 2.56
N LYS A 67 2.88 5.10 2.62
CA LYS A 67 2.67 5.96 3.80
C LYS A 67 2.29 5.14 5.04
N ALA A 68 1.41 4.16 4.88
CA ALA A 68 1.00 3.27 5.96
C ALA A 68 2.16 2.38 6.46
N LEU A 69 3.00 1.85 5.57
CA LEU A 69 4.21 1.10 5.95
C LEU A 69 5.21 1.97 6.72
N LYS A 70 5.40 3.23 6.30
CA LYS A 70 6.26 4.21 7.02
C LYS A 70 5.70 4.51 8.42
N TYR A 71 4.38 4.67 8.55
CA TYR A 71 3.73 4.83 9.85
C TYR A 71 3.92 3.60 10.73
N MET A 72 3.67 2.40 10.18
CA MET A 72 3.88 1.13 10.87
C MET A 72 5.31 1.01 11.38
N LEU A 73 6.32 1.39 10.59
CA LEU A 73 7.73 1.37 10.99
C LEU A 73 8.01 2.24 12.23
N SER A 74 7.38 3.40 12.33
CA SER A 74 7.48 4.31 13.49
C SER A 74 6.79 3.75 14.74
N GLU A 75 5.73 2.96 14.56
CA GLU A 75 5.03 2.30 15.66
C GLU A 75 5.72 1.00 16.11
N VAL A 76 6.59 0.40 15.29
CA VAL A 76 7.30 -0.84 15.63
C VAL A 76 8.18 -0.61 16.86
N GLY A 77 7.78 -1.25 17.97
CA GLY A 77 8.44 -1.15 19.27
C GLY A 77 7.55 -0.56 20.36
N LYS A 78 6.39 0.00 20.01
CA LYS A 78 5.35 0.37 20.97
C LYS A 78 4.61 -0.87 21.47
N GLU A 79 4.09 -0.77 22.70
CA GLU A 79 3.33 -1.83 23.36
C GLU A 79 1.97 -2.06 22.67
N ASP A 80 1.37 -1.00 22.14
CA ASP A 80 0.13 -1.04 21.35
C ASP A 80 0.30 -1.50 19.89
N PHE A 81 1.54 -1.82 19.48
CA PHE A 81 1.80 -2.18 18.09
C PHE A 81 1.14 -3.51 17.74
N GLY A 82 0.31 -3.48 16.70
CA GLY A 82 -0.42 -4.66 16.23
C GLY A 82 -1.69 -4.94 17.03
N LEU A 83 -2.31 -3.94 17.65
CA LEU A 83 -3.66 -4.07 18.19
C LEU A 83 -4.71 -3.50 17.23
N CYS A 84 -5.85 -4.18 17.12
CA CYS A 84 -6.99 -3.71 16.33
C CYS A 84 -7.61 -2.46 16.98
N LYS A 85 -7.80 -1.38 16.21
CA LYS A 85 -8.41 -0.14 16.73
C LYS A 85 -9.87 -0.27 17.21
N ARG A 86 -10.57 -1.33 16.81
CA ARG A 86 -12.00 -1.55 17.15
C ARG A 86 -12.20 -2.51 18.30
N CYS A 87 -11.43 -3.60 18.35
CA CYS A 87 -11.63 -4.66 19.35
C CYS A 87 -10.41 -4.92 20.23
N ASN A 88 -9.32 -4.16 20.06
CA ASN A 88 -8.05 -4.33 20.76
C ASN A 88 -7.45 -5.74 20.69
N ALA A 89 -7.91 -6.57 19.74
CA ALA A 89 -7.35 -7.90 19.55
C ALA A 89 -5.96 -7.81 18.89
N PRO A 90 -5.04 -8.71 19.24
CA PRO A 90 -3.73 -8.80 18.58
C PRO A 90 -3.89 -9.17 17.10
N VAL A 91 -3.30 -8.37 16.23
CA VAL A 91 -3.25 -8.53 14.78
C VAL A 91 -1.90 -9.14 14.41
N PRO A 92 -1.88 -10.27 13.69
CA PRO A 92 -0.64 -10.92 13.31
C PRO A 92 0.18 -10.05 12.35
N LEU A 93 1.52 -10.10 12.49
CA LEU A 93 2.46 -9.34 11.66
C LEU A 93 2.27 -9.58 10.16
N GLN A 94 1.95 -10.82 9.75
CA GLN A 94 1.67 -11.14 8.35
C GLN A 94 0.52 -10.29 7.79
N ARG A 95 -0.53 -10.02 8.58
CA ARG A 95 -1.65 -9.20 8.15
C ARG A 95 -1.28 -7.72 8.08
N LEU A 96 -0.53 -7.22 9.06
CA LEU A 96 -0.02 -5.85 9.06
C LEU A 96 0.87 -5.57 7.83
N LEU A 97 1.67 -6.55 7.41
CA LEU A 97 2.48 -6.46 6.18
C LEU A 97 1.64 -6.57 4.91
N ALA A 98 0.60 -7.40 4.91
CA ALA A 98 -0.28 -7.58 3.74
C ALA A 98 -1.11 -6.33 3.45
N VAL A 99 -1.73 -5.76 4.50
CA VAL A 99 -2.64 -4.60 4.40
C VAL A 99 -2.27 -3.57 5.48
N PRO A 100 -1.18 -2.82 5.28
CA PRO A 100 -0.69 -1.85 6.27
C PRO A 100 -1.65 -0.66 6.44
N GLN A 101 -2.45 -0.36 5.41
CA GLN A 101 -3.44 0.72 5.42
C GLN A 101 -4.66 0.45 6.32
N SER A 102 -4.89 -0.79 6.76
CA SER A 102 -6.03 -1.15 7.61
C SER A 102 -5.56 -1.51 9.02
N PRO A 103 -5.88 -0.69 10.04
CA PRO A 103 -5.55 -0.99 11.43
C PRO A 103 -6.57 -1.96 12.09
N PHE A 104 -7.35 -2.69 11.30
CA PHE A 104 -8.41 -3.57 11.78
C PHE A 104 -8.04 -5.05 11.65
N CYS A 105 -8.48 -5.86 12.62
CA CYS A 105 -8.35 -7.32 12.53
C CYS A 105 -9.27 -7.90 11.45
N VAL A 106 -9.02 -9.17 11.10
CA VAL A 106 -9.83 -9.93 10.11
C VAL A 106 -11.32 -9.82 10.41
N LYS A 107 -11.69 -10.03 11.67
CA LYS A 107 -13.06 -10.04 12.16
C LYS A 107 -13.75 -8.67 12.08
N CYS A 108 -12.99 -7.57 12.22
CA CYS A 108 -13.53 -6.22 12.17
C CYS A 108 -13.58 -5.63 10.76
N THR A 109 -12.89 -6.24 9.80
CA THR A 109 -12.92 -5.81 8.39
C THR A 109 -14.15 -6.36 7.66
N SER A 110 -14.69 -7.49 8.12
CA SER A 110 -15.86 -8.16 7.54
C SER A 110 -17.22 -7.62 8.06
N VAL A 111 -17.20 -6.60 8.92
CA VAL A 111 -18.38 -5.94 9.52
C VAL A 111 -18.43 -4.51 9.04
#